data_AF-A0A0G1MTE9-F1
#
_entry.id   AF-A0A0G1MTE9-F1
#
_cell.length_a   1.000
_cell.length_b   1.000
_cell.length_c   1.000
_cell.angle_alpha   90.00
_cell.angle_beta   90.00
_cell.angle_gamma   90.00
#
_symmetry.space_group_name_H-M   'P 1'
#
loop_
_entity.id
_entity.type
_entity.pdbx_description
1 polymer ?
#
loop_
_entity_poly.entity_id
_entity_poly.type
_entity_poly.pdbx_seq_one_letter_code
_entity_poly.pdbx_strand_id
1 'polypeptide(L)'
;MPPESFPINRIETPQNEPKPEVSSKEGELDAQAVEEFLNRETELLAAYGLKSDITLERGNSGWAFDFQNRKLIYDPKFFIERGYSLQETLFATTHELMAHYGELMRDPELVLKEAKRYSAKGHLHLLYNIFEDVLGNRRIVAELPFLEQTREDLYREKMFPPTDYTDKSSHVQFTYGFIRQMMVPGEAVQLGPEAQAALDKLRSFGSDKIDILDLVTTPTIDPKDRFRIMRTIVEPIYRELYEKDLEEEKKSGKSKDQGEATKKRNTARRKRQRTATRQRRG
;
A
#
# COMPACT_ATOMS: atom_id res chain seq x y z
N MET A 1 16.65 -6.05 -25.85
CA MET A 1 16.41 -5.21 -24.66
C MET A 1 15.77 -6.11 -23.61
N PRO A 2 16.28 -6.20 -22.37
CA PRO A 2 15.57 -6.94 -21.33
C PRO A 2 14.20 -6.28 -21.09
N PRO A 3 13.12 -7.04 -20.82
CA PRO A 3 11.82 -6.45 -20.53
C PRO A 3 11.95 -5.53 -19.30
N GLU A 4 11.51 -4.29 -19.43
CA GLU A 4 11.47 -3.32 -18.34
C GLU A 4 10.56 -3.86 -17.23
N SER A 5 11.09 -4.05 -16.01
CA SER A 5 10.32 -4.56 -14.87
C SER A 5 9.36 -3.49 -14.36
N PHE A 6 8.07 -3.80 -14.29
CA PHE A 6 7.06 -2.97 -13.65
C PHE A 6 7.18 -3.03 -12.11
N PRO A 7 6.76 -1.98 -11.38
CA PRO A 7 6.76 -1.99 -9.93
C PRO A 7 5.79 -3.05 -9.38
N ILE A 8 6.22 -3.75 -8.35
CA ILE A 8 5.38 -4.65 -7.55
C ILE A 8 4.64 -3.76 -6.55
N ASN A 9 3.32 -3.63 -6.67
CA ASN A 9 2.52 -2.98 -5.62
C ASN A 9 2.49 -3.88 -4.40
N ARG A 10 2.63 -3.28 -3.22
CA ARG A 10 2.57 -3.97 -1.94
C ARG A 10 1.66 -3.16 -1.05
N ILE A 11 0.87 -3.85 -0.24
CA ILE A 11 0.11 -3.21 0.82
C ILE A 11 1.08 -2.40 1.70
N GLU A 12 0.85 -1.10 1.82
CA GLU A 12 1.70 -0.22 2.62
C GLU A 12 1.36 -0.40 4.11
N THR A 13 2.38 -0.58 4.94
CA THR A 13 2.28 -0.58 6.40
C THR A 13 3.20 0.50 6.96
N PRO A 14 2.85 1.23 8.03
CA PRO A 14 3.72 2.20 8.67
C PRO A 14 5.12 1.65 8.90
N GLN A 15 6.13 2.31 8.31
CA GLN A 15 7.52 1.90 8.46
C GLN A 15 8.00 2.16 9.90
N ASN A 16 8.73 1.18 10.47
CA ASN A 16 9.35 1.19 11.80
C ASN A 16 8.41 1.10 13.02
N GLU A 17 7.15 0.70 12.83
CA GLU A 17 6.28 0.38 13.97
C GLU A 17 6.51 -1.07 14.42
N PRO A 18 6.48 -1.33 15.74
CA PRO A 18 6.62 -2.69 16.25
C PRO A 18 5.53 -3.56 15.61
N LYS A 19 5.93 -4.74 15.11
CA LYS A 19 4.96 -5.76 14.68
C LYS A 19 3.98 -5.98 15.84
N PRO A 20 2.67 -6.08 15.59
CA PRO A 20 1.71 -6.33 16.65
C PRO A 20 2.17 -7.55 17.47
N GLU A 21 2.10 -7.45 18.80
CA GLU A 21 2.34 -8.61 19.66
C GLU A 21 1.30 -9.67 19.32
N VAL A 22 1.75 -10.78 18.75
CA VAL A 22 0.90 -11.91 18.37
C VAL A 22 0.37 -12.53 19.67
N SER A 23 -0.86 -12.18 20.04
CA SER A 23 -1.59 -12.86 21.11
C SER A 23 -1.83 -14.31 20.68
N SER A 24 -1.22 -15.26 21.39
CA SER A 24 -1.26 -16.70 21.13
C SER A 24 -2.59 -17.36 21.53
N LYS A 25 -3.73 -16.74 21.23
CA LYS A 25 -5.04 -17.28 21.60
C LYS A 25 -6.05 -17.21 20.45
N GLU A 26 -5.96 -18.20 19.57
CA GLU A 26 -7.02 -19.15 19.15
C GLU A 26 -6.58 -19.78 17.82
N GLY A 27 -6.23 -21.08 17.86
CA GLY A 27 -5.85 -21.91 16.70
C GLY A 27 -4.70 -21.34 15.86
N GLU A 28 -3.45 -21.74 16.14
CA GLU A 28 -2.31 -21.34 15.29
C GLU A 28 -2.60 -21.64 13.82
N LEU A 29 -2.84 -20.58 13.04
CA LEU A 29 -2.93 -20.67 11.59
C LEU A 29 -1.58 -21.17 11.09
N ASP A 30 -1.56 -22.36 10.51
CA ASP A 30 -0.39 -22.89 9.84
C ASP A 30 -0.44 -22.61 8.32
N ALA A 31 0.68 -22.86 7.65
CA ALA A 31 0.78 -22.59 6.22
C ALA A 31 -0.20 -23.43 5.38
N GLN A 32 -0.52 -24.64 5.85
CA GLN A 32 -1.45 -25.53 5.17
C GLN A 32 -2.87 -24.98 5.24
N ALA A 33 -3.32 -24.52 6.41
CA ALA A 33 -4.64 -23.91 6.59
C ALA A 33 -4.82 -22.66 5.71
N VAL A 34 -3.78 -21.82 5.61
CA VAL A 34 -3.79 -20.65 4.71
C VAL A 34 -3.86 -21.06 3.24
N GLU A 35 -3.12 -22.09 2.82
CA GLU A 35 -3.15 -22.60 1.45
C GLU A 35 -4.49 -23.23 1.08
N GLU A 36 -5.04 -24.06 1.96
CA GLU A 36 -6.37 -24.67 1.78
C GLU A 36 -7.46 -23.60 1.71
N PHE A 37 -7.37 -22.59 2.58
CA PHE A 37 -8.25 -21.44 2.55
C PHE A 37 -8.16 -20.69 1.22
N LEU A 38 -6.96 -20.30 0.79
CA LEU A 38 -6.78 -19.58 -0.47
C LEU A 38 -7.34 -20.39 -1.64
N ASN A 39 -7.05 -21.70 -1.71
CA ASN A 39 -7.57 -22.57 -2.76
C ASN A 39 -9.12 -22.58 -2.80
N ARG A 40 -9.77 -22.71 -1.63
CA ARG A 40 -11.23 -22.69 -1.51
C ARG A 40 -11.81 -21.33 -1.89
N GLU A 41 -11.30 -20.26 -1.29
CA GLU A 41 -11.80 -18.91 -1.54
C GLU A 41 -11.50 -18.43 -2.96
N THR A 42 -10.53 -19.03 -3.65
CA THR A 42 -10.33 -18.69 -5.06
C THR A 42 -11.54 -19.05 -5.92
N GLU A 43 -12.31 -20.08 -5.57
CA GLU A 43 -13.56 -20.40 -6.29
C GLU A 43 -14.63 -19.34 -6.04
N LEU A 44 -14.74 -18.84 -4.81
CA LEU A 44 -15.60 -17.70 -4.48
C LEU A 44 -15.21 -16.48 -5.29
N LEU A 45 -13.91 -16.15 -5.32
CA LEU A 45 -13.38 -15.02 -6.11
C LEU A 45 -13.64 -15.21 -7.61
N ALA A 46 -13.56 -16.45 -8.12
CA ALA A 46 -13.92 -16.75 -9.51
C ALA A 46 -15.41 -16.51 -9.80
N ALA A 47 -16.30 -16.83 -8.86
CA ALA A 47 -17.74 -16.60 -8.98
C ALA A 47 -18.09 -15.10 -9.10
N TYR A 48 -17.31 -14.22 -8.47
CA TYR A 48 -17.41 -12.76 -8.63
C TYR A 48 -16.68 -12.23 -9.88
N GLY A 49 -16.16 -13.11 -10.74
CA GLY A 49 -15.37 -12.73 -11.92
C GLY A 49 -13.97 -12.21 -11.60
N LEU A 50 -13.53 -12.29 -10.34
CA LEU A 50 -12.28 -11.70 -9.85
C LEU A 50 -11.05 -12.58 -10.08
N LYS A 51 -11.24 -13.89 -10.36
CA LYS A 51 -10.14 -14.83 -10.61
C LYS A 51 -9.69 -14.91 -12.07
N SER A 52 -10.55 -14.60 -13.05
CA SER A 52 -10.34 -14.80 -14.52
C SER A 52 -9.07 -15.59 -14.93
N ASP A 53 -8.12 -14.94 -15.61
CA ASP A 53 -6.84 -15.49 -16.10
C ASP A 53 -5.70 -15.35 -15.07
N ILE A 54 -6.01 -15.04 -13.80
CA ILE A 54 -5.00 -14.76 -12.77
C ILE A 54 -4.48 -16.08 -12.20
N THR A 55 -3.15 -16.23 -12.21
CA THR A 55 -2.51 -17.38 -11.58
C THR A 55 -2.08 -17.03 -10.15
N LEU A 56 -2.40 -17.90 -9.19
CA LEU A 56 -1.85 -17.81 -7.84
C LEU A 56 -0.49 -18.54 -7.82
N GLU A 57 0.56 -17.83 -7.44
CA GLU A 57 1.91 -18.39 -7.35
C GLU A 57 2.46 -18.22 -5.94
N ARG A 58 2.92 -19.32 -5.35
CA ARG A 58 3.59 -19.28 -4.06
C ARG A 58 4.95 -18.62 -4.21
N GLY A 59 5.12 -17.47 -3.57
CA GLY A 59 6.38 -16.74 -3.44
C GLY A 59 7.06 -16.95 -2.09
N ASN A 60 8.17 -16.23 -1.89
CA ASN A 60 9.01 -16.32 -0.69
C ASN A 60 9.09 -15.01 0.11
N SER A 61 8.31 -13.99 -0.26
CA SER A 61 8.42 -12.65 0.33
C SER A 61 7.18 -11.79 0.12
N GLY A 62 6.08 -12.17 0.78
CA GLY A 62 4.94 -11.28 0.98
C GLY A 62 3.73 -11.57 0.10
N TRP A 63 2.91 -10.53 -0.06
CA TRP A 63 1.64 -10.53 -0.76
C TRP A 63 1.65 -9.38 -1.77
N ALA A 64 1.50 -9.69 -3.06
CA ALA A 64 1.60 -8.69 -4.11
C ALA A 64 1.01 -9.16 -5.45
N PHE A 65 0.57 -8.19 -6.27
CA PHE A 65 0.18 -8.42 -7.64
C PHE A 65 1.28 -8.07 -8.67
N ASP A 66 1.62 -9.03 -9.53
CA ASP A 66 2.44 -8.83 -10.72
C ASP A 66 1.52 -8.48 -11.92
N PHE A 67 1.42 -7.19 -12.19
CA PHE A 67 0.63 -6.64 -13.29
C PHE A 67 1.01 -7.17 -14.66
N GLN A 68 2.30 -7.42 -14.90
CA GLN A 68 2.80 -7.82 -16.21
C GLN A 68 2.42 -9.25 -16.54
N ASN A 69 2.56 -10.15 -15.55
CA ASN A 69 2.32 -11.57 -15.74
C ASN A 69 0.92 -12.02 -15.28
N ARG A 70 0.11 -11.09 -14.74
CA ARG A 70 -1.22 -11.36 -14.16
C ARG A 70 -1.14 -12.44 -13.07
N LYS A 71 -0.16 -12.28 -12.17
CA LYS A 71 0.08 -13.25 -11.08
C LYS A 71 -0.15 -12.61 -9.73
N LEU A 72 -0.93 -13.30 -8.91
CA LEU A 72 -1.01 -12.99 -7.49
C LEU A 72 0.05 -13.83 -6.77
N ILE A 73 1.07 -13.16 -6.23
CA ILE A 73 2.18 -13.81 -5.54
C ILE A 73 1.85 -13.83 -4.05
N TYR A 74 1.89 -15.02 -3.46
CA TYR A 74 1.60 -15.19 -2.04
C TYR A 74 2.64 -15.98 -1.26
N ASP A 75 2.90 -15.54 -0.04
CA ASP A 75 3.65 -16.29 0.96
C ASP A 75 2.76 -16.47 2.20
N PRO A 76 2.31 -17.70 2.53
CA PRO A 76 1.50 -17.94 3.74
C PRO A 76 2.13 -17.38 5.03
N LYS A 77 3.46 -17.32 5.11
CA LYS A 77 4.17 -16.75 6.25
C LYS A 77 3.87 -15.27 6.45
N PHE A 78 3.54 -14.54 5.38
CA PHE A 78 3.15 -13.14 5.45
C PHE A 78 1.99 -12.94 6.43
N PHE A 79 0.97 -13.79 6.33
CA PHE A 79 -0.25 -13.75 7.15
C PHE A 79 0.02 -14.26 8.57
N ILE A 80 0.70 -15.40 8.67
CA ILE A 80 0.99 -16.05 9.97
C ILE A 80 1.86 -15.13 10.84
N GLU A 81 2.95 -14.60 10.30
CA GLU A 81 3.86 -13.71 11.04
C GLU A 81 3.23 -12.36 11.43
N ARG A 82 2.09 -12.01 10.82
CA ARG A 82 1.31 -10.80 11.13
C ARG A 82 0.07 -11.09 11.97
N GLY A 83 -0.15 -12.35 12.35
CA GLY A 83 -1.32 -12.77 13.13
C GLY A 83 -2.65 -12.55 12.40
N TYR A 84 -2.68 -12.65 11.08
CA TYR A 84 -3.93 -12.50 10.32
C TYR A 84 -4.78 -13.76 10.50
N SER A 85 -6.07 -13.57 10.72
CA SER A 85 -7.12 -14.57 10.61
C SER A 85 -7.37 -14.94 9.14
N LEU A 86 -8.16 -15.99 8.93
CA LEU A 86 -8.60 -16.36 7.58
C LEU A 86 -9.44 -15.25 6.93
N GLN A 87 -10.31 -14.59 7.70
CA GLN A 87 -11.14 -13.51 7.15
C GLN A 87 -10.29 -12.30 6.73
N GLU A 88 -9.28 -11.94 7.51
CA GLU A 88 -8.30 -10.90 7.14
C GLU A 88 -7.44 -11.33 5.95
N THR A 89 -7.11 -12.62 5.83
CA THR A 89 -6.44 -13.19 4.66
C THR A 89 -7.30 -13.06 3.40
N LEU A 90 -8.61 -13.31 3.49
CA LEU A 90 -9.55 -13.07 2.39
C LEU A 90 -9.64 -11.60 2.03
N PHE A 91 -9.70 -10.71 3.03
CA PHE A 91 -9.72 -9.27 2.76
C PHE A 91 -8.46 -8.82 2.02
N ALA A 92 -7.27 -9.18 2.50
CA ALA A 92 -6.00 -8.88 1.84
C ALA A 92 -5.90 -9.51 0.43
N THR A 93 -6.48 -10.69 0.24
CA THR A 93 -6.54 -11.33 -1.08
C THR A 93 -7.43 -10.57 -2.04
N THR A 94 -8.60 -10.20 -1.56
CA THR A 94 -9.58 -9.42 -2.32
C THR A 94 -9.02 -8.03 -2.63
N HIS A 95 -8.19 -7.46 -1.75
CA HIS A 95 -7.51 -6.20 -1.98
C HIS A 95 -6.64 -6.23 -3.23
N GLU A 96 -5.70 -7.15 -3.35
CA GLU A 96 -4.84 -7.22 -4.55
C GLU A 96 -5.66 -7.41 -5.84
N LEU A 97 -6.73 -8.20 -5.79
CA LEU A 97 -7.57 -8.50 -6.94
C LEU A 97 -8.50 -7.34 -7.33
N MET A 98 -9.16 -6.71 -6.38
CA MET A 98 -10.16 -5.68 -6.63
C MET A 98 -9.57 -4.28 -6.65
N ALA A 99 -8.61 -3.98 -5.76
CA ALA A 99 -7.94 -2.69 -5.70
C ALA A 99 -6.99 -2.54 -6.88
N HIS A 100 -5.97 -3.38 -6.94
CA HIS A 100 -4.87 -3.19 -7.89
C HIS A 100 -5.20 -3.78 -9.27
N TYR A 101 -5.53 -5.07 -9.34
CA TYR A 101 -5.84 -5.69 -10.63
C TYR A 101 -7.11 -5.12 -11.26
N GLY A 102 -8.19 -4.98 -10.47
CA GLY A 102 -9.44 -4.40 -10.93
C GLY A 102 -9.25 -2.98 -11.50
N GLU A 103 -8.37 -2.18 -10.91
CA GLU A 103 -8.03 -0.85 -11.44
C GLU A 103 -7.20 -0.93 -12.72
N LEU A 104 -6.17 -1.78 -12.77
CA LEU A 104 -5.39 -2.03 -13.99
C LEU A 104 -6.31 -2.35 -15.18
N MET A 105 -7.31 -3.21 -14.98
CA MET A 105 -8.17 -3.67 -16.07
C MET A 105 -9.09 -2.59 -16.65
N ARG A 106 -9.28 -1.46 -15.96
CA ARG A 106 -10.09 -0.34 -16.47
C ARG A 106 -9.36 0.48 -17.53
N ASP A 107 -8.06 0.72 -17.34
CA ASP A 107 -7.19 1.37 -18.32
C ASP A 107 -5.72 0.93 -18.09
N PRO A 108 -5.30 -0.21 -18.68
CA PRO A 108 -3.99 -0.78 -18.38
C PRO A 108 -2.82 0.15 -18.75
N GLU A 109 -2.92 0.85 -19.88
CA GLU A 109 -1.85 1.74 -20.34
C GLU A 109 -1.69 2.93 -19.39
N LEU A 110 -2.80 3.58 -19.03
CA LEU A 110 -2.77 4.72 -18.14
C LEU A 110 -2.32 4.33 -16.73
N VAL A 111 -2.90 3.29 -16.14
CA VAL A 111 -2.58 2.85 -14.77
C VAL A 111 -1.10 2.49 -14.66
N LEU A 112 -0.54 1.72 -15.60
CA LEU A 112 0.88 1.38 -15.60
C LEU A 112 1.78 2.61 -15.76
N LYS A 113 1.38 3.56 -16.61
CA LYS A 113 2.11 4.82 -16.81
C LYS A 113 2.14 5.67 -15.54
N GLU A 114 1.02 5.79 -14.84
CA GLU A 114 0.93 6.55 -13.60
C GLU A 114 1.65 5.86 -12.44
N ALA A 115 1.48 4.54 -12.29
CA ALA A 115 2.21 3.76 -11.29
C ALA A 115 3.73 3.94 -11.47
N LYS A 116 4.25 3.84 -12.70
CA LYS A 116 5.67 4.10 -13.00
C LYS A 116 6.11 5.51 -12.60
N ARG A 117 5.26 6.53 -12.81
CA ARG A 117 5.56 7.92 -12.44
C ARG A 117 5.61 8.13 -10.93
N TYR A 118 4.62 7.60 -10.21
CA TYR A 118 4.56 7.74 -8.75
C TYR A 118 5.67 6.94 -8.06
N SER A 119 5.95 5.72 -8.52
CA SER A 119 7.05 4.90 -7.99
C SER A 119 8.45 5.46 -8.25
N ALA A 120 8.60 6.45 -9.14
CA ALA A 120 9.91 7.07 -9.41
C ALA A 120 10.46 7.91 -8.23
N LYS A 121 9.60 8.34 -7.29
CA LYS A 121 10.02 9.09 -6.10
C LYS A 121 9.33 8.51 -4.86
N GLY A 122 10.09 8.24 -3.80
CA GLY A 122 9.57 7.55 -2.60
C GLY A 122 8.35 8.22 -1.96
N HIS A 123 8.34 9.54 -1.84
CA HIS A 123 7.18 10.27 -1.27
C HIS A 123 5.96 10.21 -2.18
N LEU A 124 6.15 10.30 -3.50
CA LEU A 124 5.05 10.14 -4.45
C LEU A 124 4.50 8.72 -4.47
N HIS A 125 5.35 7.72 -4.28
CA HIS A 125 4.93 6.33 -4.17
C HIS A 125 4.02 6.15 -2.95
N LEU A 126 4.41 6.71 -1.79
CA LEU A 126 3.58 6.70 -0.58
C LEU A 126 2.21 7.35 -0.83
N LEU A 127 2.18 8.54 -1.44
CA LEU A 127 0.91 9.20 -1.79
C LEU A 127 0.03 8.30 -2.67
N TYR A 128 0.61 7.72 -3.72
CA TYR A 128 -0.13 6.90 -4.67
C TYR A 128 -0.67 5.63 -4.03
N ASN A 129 0.17 4.89 -3.31
CA ASN A 129 -0.23 3.63 -2.65
C ASN A 129 -1.43 3.86 -1.73
N ILE A 130 -1.36 4.90 -0.90
CA ILE A 130 -2.42 5.22 0.06
C ILE A 130 -3.76 5.53 -0.63
N PHE A 131 -3.74 6.30 -1.72
CA PHE A 131 -4.96 6.62 -2.45
C PHE A 131 -5.55 5.42 -3.19
N GLU A 132 -4.69 4.56 -3.76
CA GLU A 132 -5.11 3.30 -4.37
C GLU A 132 -5.68 2.33 -3.34
N ASP A 133 -5.10 2.25 -2.14
CA ASP A 133 -5.60 1.41 -1.06
C ASP A 133 -6.99 1.88 -0.61
N VAL A 134 -7.20 3.19 -0.42
CA VAL A 134 -8.51 3.74 -0.04
C VAL A 134 -9.55 3.47 -1.12
N LEU A 135 -9.23 3.73 -2.39
CA LEU A 135 -10.09 3.43 -3.54
C LEU A 135 -10.47 1.95 -3.58
N GLY A 136 -9.46 1.09 -3.48
CA GLY A 136 -9.59 -0.35 -3.52
C GLY A 136 -10.46 -0.88 -2.41
N ASN A 137 -10.20 -0.48 -1.17
CA ASN A 137 -10.98 -0.90 -0.01
C ASN A 137 -12.43 -0.43 -0.11
N ARG A 138 -12.69 0.78 -0.63
CA ARG A 138 -14.05 1.25 -0.91
C ARG A 138 -14.76 0.38 -1.93
N ARG A 139 -14.06 -0.07 -2.98
CA ARG A 139 -14.60 -1.01 -3.97
C ARG A 139 -14.91 -2.37 -3.35
N ILE A 140 -14.02 -2.91 -2.50
CA ILE A 140 -14.21 -4.20 -1.84
C ILE A 140 -15.48 -4.17 -0.98
N VAL A 141 -15.63 -3.18 -0.10
CA VAL A 141 -16.79 -3.13 0.82
C VAL A 141 -18.10 -2.81 0.08
N ALA A 142 -18.06 -2.14 -1.07
CA ALA A 142 -19.23 -1.92 -1.90
C ALA A 142 -19.74 -3.23 -2.53
N GLU A 143 -18.83 -4.09 -3.01
CA GLU A 143 -19.17 -5.37 -3.65
C GLU A 143 -19.35 -6.52 -2.64
N LEU A 144 -18.61 -6.48 -1.54
CA LEU A 144 -18.59 -7.51 -0.48
C LEU A 144 -18.78 -6.86 0.89
N PRO A 145 -19.99 -6.37 1.23
CA PRO A 145 -20.25 -5.64 2.47
C PRO A 145 -19.94 -6.43 3.75
N PHE A 146 -19.99 -7.77 3.69
CA PHE A 146 -19.65 -8.63 4.84
C PHE A 146 -18.17 -8.53 5.26
N LEU A 147 -17.31 -7.92 4.43
CA LEU A 147 -15.90 -7.65 4.75
C LEU A 147 -15.66 -6.27 5.39
N GLU A 148 -16.69 -5.45 5.57
CA GLU A 148 -16.54 -4.10 6.13
C GLU A 148 -15.93 -4.12 7.53
N GLN A 149 -16.47 -4.92 8.44
CA GLN A 149 -15.93 -5.06 9.80
C GLN A 149 -14.48 -5.59 9.77
N THR A 150 -14.20 -6.59 8.93
CA THR A 150 -12.85 -7.13 8.76
C THR A 150 -11.85 -6.07 8.31
N ARG A 151 -12.23 -5.20 7.36
CA ARG A 151 -11.40 -4.07 6.96
C ARG A 151 -11.13 -3.16 8.16
N GLU A 152 -12.17 -2.75 8.90
CA GLU A 152 -12.01 -1.83 10.01
C GLU A 152 -11.08 -2.39 11.09
N ASP A 153 -11.30 -3.64 11.51
CA ASP A 153 -10.49 -4.30 12.53
C ASP A 153 -9.03 -4.45 12.07
N LEU A 154 -8.83 -4.88 10.81
CA LEU A 154 -7.50 -5.01 10.24
C LEU A 154 -6.74 -3.67 10.23
N TYR A 155 -7.41 -2.57 9.87
CA TYR A 155 -6.82 -1.24 9.88
C TYR A 155 -6.60 -0.68 11.27
N ARG A 156 -7.53 -0.91 12.19
CA ARG A 156 -7.47 -0.47 13.59
C ARG A 156 -6.39 -1.19 14.39
N GLU A 157 -6.18 -2.48 14.14
CA GLU A 157 -5.37 -3.33 15.02
C GLU A 157 -4.00 -3.69 14.42
N LYS A 158 -3.87 -3.75 13.09
CA LYS A 158 -2.68 -4.34 12.46
C LYS A 158 -2.03 -3.46 11.40
N MET A 159 -2.81 -2.74 10.58
CA MET A 159 -2.26 -1.97 9.45
C MET A 159 -1.93 -0.53 9.84
N PHE A 160 -2.86 0.21 10.44
CA PHE A 160 -2.62 1.59 10.87
C PHE A 160 -3.07 1.80 12.32
N PRO A 161 -2.50 1.08 13.32
CA PRO A 161 -2.96 1.18 14.70
C PRO A 161 -2.93 2.57 15.34
N PRO A 162 -1.88 3.40 15.13
CA PRO A 162 -1.79 4.68 15.83
C PRO A 162 -2.93 5.62 15.46
N THR A 163 -3.37 6.39 16.46
CA THR A 163 -4.33 7.48 16.31
C THR A 163 -3.67 8.86 16.45
N ASP A 164 -2.39 8.92 16.86
CA ASP A 164 -1.58 10.14 16.87
C ASP A 164 -0.39 9.97 15.93
N TYR A 165 -0.31 10.86 14.93
CA TYR A 165 0.79 10.88 13.96
C TYR A 165 1.66 12.13 14.09
N THR A 166 1.49 12.95 15.14
CA THR A 166 2.21 14.23 15.30
C THR A 166 3.73 14.07 15.42
N ASP A 167 4.23 12.86 15.67
CA ASP A 167 5.65 12.50 15.66
C ASP A 167 6.26 12.34 14.25
N LYS A 168 5.42 12.21 13.22
CA LYS A 168 5.84 12.01 11.82
C LYS A 168 5.97 13.34 11.07
N SER A 169 6.61 13.34 9.89
CA SER A 169 6.66 14.52 9.02
C SER A 169 5.28 14.84 8.44
N SER A 170 5.00 16.11 8.14
CA SER A 170 3.66 16.59 7.76
C SER A 170 3.10 15.88 6.51
N HIS A 171 3.93 15.56 5.51
CA HIS A 171 3.49 14.79 4.34
C HIS A 171 3.10 13.35 4.68
N VAL A 172 3.73 12.73 5.69
CA VAL A 172 3.41 11.37 6.14
C VAL A 172 2.13 11.41 6.98
N GLN A 173 2.01 12.40 7.87
CA GLN A 173 0.79 12.67 8.63
C GLN A 173 -0.43 12.82 7.71
N PHE A 174 -0.28 13.57 6.62
CA PHE A 174 -1.35 13.73 5.62
C PHE A 174 -1.81 12.38 5.06
N THR A 175 -0.88 11.52 4.61
CA THR A 175 -1.24 10.23 4.03
C THR A 175 -1.79 9.23 5.06
N TYR A 176 -1.14 9.11 6.22
CA TYR A 176 -1.57 8.15 7.24
C TYR A 176 -2.86 8.59 7.92
N GLY A 177 -3.01 9.88 8.18
CA GLY A 177 -4.25 10.47 8.66
C GLY A 177 -5.40 10.23 7.70
N PHE A 178 -5.16 10.43 6.39
CA PHE A 178 -6.18 10.17 5.38
C PHE A 178 -6.66 8.71 5.39
N ILE A 179 -5.77 7.74 5.22
CA ILE A 179 -6.19 6.33 5.18
C ILE A 179 -6.83 5.89 6.50
N ARG A 180 -6.29 6.34 7.65
CA ARG A 180 -6.83 5.97 8.96
C ARG A 180 -8.26 6.46 9.16
N GLN A 181 -8.53 7.71 8.79
CA GLN A 181 -9.88 8.29 8.85
C GLN A 181 -10.85 7.64 7.87
N MET A 182 -10.37 7.17 6.71
CA MET A 182 -11.21 6.51 5.71
C MET A 182 -11.51 5.04 6.02
N MET A 183 -10.54 4.33 6.59
CA MET A 183 -10.66 2.88 6.83
C MET A 183 -11.27 2.54 8.18
N VAL A 184 -11.23 3.47 9.13
CA VAL A 184 -11.79 3.29 10.49
C VAL A 184 -12.57 4.56 10.86
N PRO A 185 -13.77 4.74 10.29
CA PRO A 185 -14.59 5.91 10.53
C PRO A 185 -15.00 6.00 12.02
N GLY A 186 -15.15 7.23 12.53
CA GLY A 186 -15.60 7.49 13.90
C GLY A 186 -14.49 7.54 14.96
N GLU A 187 -13.25 7.15 14.63
CA GLU A 187 -12.10 7.39 15.50
C GLU A 187 -11.39 8.70 15.16
N ALA A 188 -11.11 9.49 16.20
CA ALA A 188 -10.35 10.71 16.04
C ALA A 188 -8.88 10.38 15.73
N VAL A 189 -8.32 11.07 14.73
CA VAL A 189 -6.89 10.99 14.39
C VAL A 189 -6.26 12.34 14.65
N GLN A 190 -5.23 12.37 15.49
CA GLN A 190 -4.49 13.55 15.86
C GLN A 190 -3.36 13.81 14.85
N LEU A 191 -3.41 14.99 14.25
CA LEU A 191 -2.47 15.48 13.25
C LEU A 191 -1.95 16.86 13.66
N GLY A 192 -0.76 17.18 13.18
CA GLY A 192 -0.21 18.53 13.24
C GLY A 192 -0.99 19.50 12.33
N PRO A 193 -0.88 20.81 12.60
CA PRO A 193 -1.72 21.82 11.96
C PRO A 193 -1.57 21.85 10.44
N GLU A 194 -0.37 21.62 9.91
CA GLU A 194 -0.14 21.65 8.46
C GLU A 194 -0.81 20.48 7.73
N ALA A 195 -0.68 19.27 8.26
CA ALA A 195 -1.30 18.09 7.70
C ALA A 195 -2.83 18.15 7.80
N GLN A 196 -3.35 18.60 8.95
CA GLN A 196 -4.79 18.81 9.14
C GLN A 196 -5.34 19.84 8.15
N ALA A 197 -4.67 20.99 8.00
CA ALA A 197 -5.09 22.03 7.07
C ALA A 197 -5.07 21.54 5.60
N ALA A 198 -4.11 20.69 5.23
CA ALA A 198 -4.06 20.11 3.90
C ALA A 198 -5.24 19.15 3.63
N LEU A 199 -5.61 18.31 4.61
CA LEU A 199 -6.79 17.45 4.50
C LEU A 199 -8.07 18.28 4.43
N ASP A 200 -8.23 19.28 5.30
CA ASP A 200 -9.42 20.14 5.32
C ASP A 200 -9.58 20.94 4.02
N LYS A 201 -8.46 21.43 3.46
CA LYS A 201 -8.43 22.10 2.16
C LYS A 201 -8.92 21.19 1.02
N LEU A 202 -8.60 19.90 1.06
CA LEU A 202 -9.06 18.94 0.05
C LEU A 202 -10.50 18.48 0.28
N ARG A 203 -10.96 18.40 1.54
CA ARG A 203 -12.35 18.06 1.88
C ARG A 203 -13.35 19.16 1.56
N SER A 204 -12.90 20.41 1.53
CA SER A 204 -13.72 21.57 1.23
C SER A 204 -13.06 22.41 0.12
N PHE A 205 -12.77 21.78 -1.02
CA PHE A 205 -12.03 22.42 -2.09
C PHE A 205 -12.90 23.36 -2.93
N GLY A 206 -12.38 24.56 -3.19
CA GLY A 206 -13.04 25.58 -4.03
C GLY A 206 -14.26 26.24 -3.38
N SER A 207 -14.95 27.10 -4.14
CA SER A 207 -16.18 27.78 -3.69
C SER A 207 -17.31 26.80 -3.37
N ASP A 208 -17.34 25.70 -4.12
CA ASP A 208 -18.41 24.71 -4.08
C ASP A 208 -18.19 23.67 -2.97
N LYS A 209 -17.09 23.78 -2.22
CA LYS A 209 -16.70 22.91 -1.10
C LYS A 209 -16.74 21.42 -1.47
N ILE A 210 -16.16 21.09 -2.61
CA ILE A 210 -16.11 19.70 -3.11
C ILE A 210 -15.12 18.92 -2.26
N ASP A 211 -15.51 17.73 -1.80
CA ASP A 211 -14.59 16.78 -1.18
C ASP A 211 -13.79 16.05 -2.27
N ILE A 212 -12.58 16.54 -2.50
CA ILE A 212 -11.66 15.97 -3.49
C ILE A 212 -11.15 14.60 -3.05
N LEU A 213 -11.01 14.37 -1.74
CA LEU A 213 -10.53 13.09 -1.21
C LEU A 213 -11.56 11.99 -1.45
N ASP A 214 -12.84 12.28 -1.20
CA ASP A 214 -13.94 11.36 -1.51
C ASP A 214 -14.09 11.15 -3.03
N LEU A 215 -14.07 12.23 -3.82
CA LEU A 215 -14.20 12.16 -5.28
C LEU A 215 -13.11 11.28 -5.91
N VAL A 216 -11.85 11.50 -5.55
CA VAL A 216 -10.72 10.81 -6.19
C VAL A 216 -10.57 9.35 -5.72
N THR A 217 -11.24 8.98 -4.63
CA THR A 217 -11.28 7.60 -4.13
C THR A 217 -12.65 6.93 -4.33
N THR A 218 -13.53 7.54 -5.11
CA THR A 218 -14.82 6.95 -5.48
C THR A 218 -14.64 5.93 -6.61
N PRO A 219 -15.02 4.65 -6.42
CA PRO A 219 -14.76 3.58 -7.38
C PRO A 219 -15.35 3.80 -8.78
N THR A 220 -16.46 4.52 -8.90
CA THR A 220 -17.15 4.74 -10.18
C THR A 220 -16.49 5.81 -11.05
N ILE A 221 -15.60 6.65 -10.50
CA ILE A 221 -14.91 7.68 -11.27
C ILE A 221 -13.90 7.02 -12.22
N ASP A 222 -13.83 7.52 -13.44
CA ASP A 222 -12.92 7.04 -14.47
C ASP A 222 -11.44 7.25 -14.06
N PRO A 223 -10.54 6.28 -14.33
CA PRO A 223 -9.12 6.42 -14.00
C PRO A 223 -8.50 7.70 -14.56
N LYS A 224 -8.87 8.12 -15.77
CA LYS A 224 -8.36 9.36 -16.39
C LYS A 224 -8.71 10.60 -15.58
N ASP A 225 -9.94 10.68 -15.10
CA ASP A 225 -10.39 11.81 -14.29
C ASP A 225 -9.75 11.79 -12.91
N ARG A 226 -9.67 10.62 -12.28
CA ARG A 226 -8.97 10.45 -11.00
C ARG A 226 -7.51 10.88 -11.10
N PHE A 227 -6.76 10.39 -12.08
CA PHE A 227 -5.36 10.75 -12.25
C PHE A 227 -5.16 12.22 -12.61
N ARG A 228 -6.09 12.81 -13.37
CA ARG A 228 -6.11 14.26 -13.62
C ARG A 228 -6.25 15.02 -12.31
N ILE A 229 -7.25 14.70 -11.48
CA ILE A 229 -7.49 15.34 -10.18
C ILE A 229 -6.27 15.15 -9.25
N MET A 230 -5.74 13.93 -9.15
CA MET A 230 -4.55 13.63 -8.37
C MET A 230 -3.37 14.53 -8.77
N ARG A 231 -3.13 14.70 -10.08
CA ARG A 231 -2.01 15.51 -10.59
C ARG A 231 -2.19 17.01 -10.39
N THR A 232 -3.41 17.51 -10.60
CA THR A 232 -3.65 18.96 -10.65
C THR A 232 -4.04 19.54 -9.30
N ILE A 233 -4.53 18.73 -8.36
CA ILE A 233 -5.08 19.19 -7.09
C ILE A 233 -4.36 18.54 -5.89
N VAL A 234 -4.37 17.20 -5.79
CA VAL A 234 -3.86 16.49 -4.61
C VAL A 234 -2.34 16.56 -4.50
N GLU A 235 -1.64 16.21 -5.58
CA GLU A 235 -0.17 16.14 -5.60
C GLU A 235 0.50 17.49 -5.31
N PRO A 236 0.06 18.64 -5.85
CA PRO A 236 0.63 19.94 -5.49
C PRO A 236 0.56 20.23 -3.98
N ILE A 237 -0.60 20.00 -3.35
CA ILE A 237 -0.78 20.23 -1.90
C ILE A 237 0.13 19.28 -1.09
N TYR A 238 0.20 18.01 -1.50
CA TYR A 238 1.10 17.04 -0.87
C TYR A 238 2.59 17.43 -1.02
N ARG A 239 2.99 17.94 -2.18
CA ARG A 239 4.36 18.38 -2.44
C ARG A 239 4.77 19.56 -1.59
N GLU A 240 3.87 20.51 -1.35
CA GLU A 240 4.12 21.65 -0.45
C GLU A 240 4.48 21.16 0.97
N LEU A 241 3.77 20.15 1.50
CA LEU A 241 4.10 19.52 2.78
C LEU A 241 5.48 18.85 2.75
N TYR A 242 5.74 18.03 1.72
CA TYR A 242 7.00 17.32 1.59
C TYR A 242 8.21 18.26 1.47
N GLU A 243 8.08 19.36 0.71
CA GLU A 243 9.13 20.34 0.53
C GLU A 243 9.43 21.09 1.83
N LYS A 244 8.40 21.46 2.59
CA LYS A 244 8.57 22.03 3.93
C LYS A 244 9.28 21.08 4.88
N ASP A 245 8.87 19.81 4.92
CA ASP A 245 9.52 18.80 5.76
C ASP A 245 11.01 18.68 5.44
N LEU A 246 11.39 18.73 4.14
CA LEU A 246 12.80 18.74 3.73
C LEU A 246 13.55 20.00 4.18
N GLU A 247 12.89 21.17 4.21
CA GLU A 247 13.50 22.40 4.72
C GLU A 247 13.69 22.34 6.24
N GLU A 248 12.74 21.79 6.97
CA GLU A 248 12.81 21.63 8.42
C GLU A 248 13.89 20.61 8.82
N GLU A 249 14.03 19.50 8.09
CA GLU A 249 15.13 18.55 8.27
C GLU A 249 16.50 19.22 8.06
N LYS A 250 16.63 20.09 7.05
CA LYS A 250 17.87 20.86 6.81
C LYS A 250 18.15 21.87 7.93
N LYS A 251 17.12 22.58 8.40
CA LYS A 251 17.24 23.61 9.47
C LYS A 251 17.54 22.99 10.83
N SER A 252 16.99 21.80 11.12
CA SER A 252 17.17 21.10 12.39
C SER A 252 18.51 20.37 12.52
N GLY A 253 19.37 20.40 11.48
CA GLY A 253 20.68 19.75 11.51
C GLY A 253 20.61 18.22 11.60
N LYS A 254 19.43 17.61 11.45
CA LYS A 254 19.24 16.16 11.35
C LYS A 254 19.64 15.67 9.95
N SER A 255 20.86 15.95 9.52
CA SER A 255 21.46 15.27 8.36
C SER A 255 21.73 13.82 8.72
N LYS A 256 20.93 12.91 8.17
CA LYS A 256 21.01 11.46 8.36
C LYS A 256 22.42 10.88 8.24
N ASP A 257 22.90 10.31 9.35
CA ASP A 257 23.82 9.17 9.41
C ASP A 257 23.11 7.86 9.00
N GLN A 258 22.45 7.87 7.84
CA GLN A 258 21.83 6.66 7.23
C GLN A 258 22.32 6.44 5.78
N GLY A 259 23.54 6.88 5.48
CA GLY A 259 24.22 6.63 4.20
C GLY A 259 25.24 5.48 4.21
N GLU A 260 25.63 4.96 5.39
CA GLU A 260 26.73 3.98 5.46
C GLU A 260 26.31 2.50 5.38
N ALA A 261 25.04 2.16 5.59
CA ALA A 261 24.59 0.77 5.51
C ALA A 261 24.56 0.22 4.06
N THR A 262 24.39 1.07 3.06
CA THR A 262 24.26 0.66 1.65
C THR A 262 25.61 0.50 0.94
N LYS A 263 26.66 1.21 1.39
CA LYS A 263 28.02 1.06 0.82
C LYS A 263 28.75 -0.20 1.31
N LYS A 264 28.54 -0.64 2.56
CA LYS A 264 29.12 -1.90 3.08
C LYS A 264 28.48 -3.16 2.47
N ARG A 265 27.19 -3.10 2.10
CA ARG A 265 26.49 -4.25 1.47
C ARG A 265 26.92 -4.48 0.00
N ASN A 266 27.20 -3.41 -0.74
CA ASN A 266 27.67 -3.52 -2.14
C ASN A 266 29.14 -3.97 -2.28
N THR A 267 30.00 -3.65 -1.31
CA THR A 267 31.39 -4.14 -1.29
C THR A 267 31.48 -5.62 -0.88
N ALA A 268 30.63 -6.06 0.06
CA ALA A 268 30.54 -7.48 0.43
C ALA A 268 29.97 -8.37 -0.70
N ARG A 269 28.98 -7.89 -1.46
CA ARG A 269 28.39 -8.61 -2.60
C ARG A 269 29.35 -8.72 -3.79
N ARG A 270 30.16 -7.68 -4.06
CA ARG A 270 31.21 -7.73 -5.10
C ARG A 270 32.39 -8.65 -4.74
N LYS A 271 32.74 -8.81 -3.46
CA LYS A 271 33.78 -9.77 -3.02
C LYS A 271 33.32 -11.23 -3.16
N ARG A 272 32.05 -11.53 -2.83
CA ARG A 272 31.49 -12.90 -2.95
C ARG A 272 31.31 -13.38 -4.39
N GLN A 273 31.01 -12.49 -5.34
CA GLN A 273 30.93 -12.86 -6.76
C GLN A 273 32.31 -13.11 -7.40
N ARG A 274 33.38 -12.44 -6.94
CA ARG A 274 34.75 -12.67 -7.46
C ARG A 274 35.37 -13.99 -6.99
N THR A 275 35.00 -14.50 -5.82
CA THR A 275 35.50 -15.80 -5.32
C THR A 275 34.80 -16.99 -5.99
N ALA A 276 33.50 -16.88 -6.31
CA ALA A 276 32.74 -17.94 -6.96
C ALA A 276 33.18 -18.22 -8.42
N THR A 277 33.64 -17.20 -9.15
CA THR A 277 34.10 -17.36 -10.54
C THR A 277 35.50 -17.99 -10.63
N ARG A 278 36.30 -17.92 -9.55
CA ARG A 278 37.67 -18.46 -9.53
C ARG A 278 37.72 -19.96 -9.18
N GLN A 279 36.69 -20.49 -8.53
CA GLN A 279 36.55 -21.92 -8.19
C GLN A 279 35.91 -22.79 -9.30
N ARG A 280 35.42 -22.18 -10.39
CA ARG A 280 34.85 -22.92 -11.54
C ARG A 280 35.79 -23.02 -12.75
N ARG A 281 37.04 -22.60 -12.61
CA ARG A 281 38.07 -22.66 -13.67
C ARG A 281 39.41 -23.22 -13.19
N GLY A 282 39.41 -24.01 -12.11
CA GLY A 282 40.55 -24.77 -11.63
C GLY A 282 40.24 -26.25 -11.69
#